data_AF-A0A6V7HXV6-F1
#
_entry.id   AF-A0A6V7HXV6-F1
#
_cell.length_a   1.000
_cell.length_b   1.000
_cell.length_c   1.000
_cell.angle_alpha   90.00
_cell.angle_beta   90.00
_cell.angle_gamma   90.00
#
_symmetry.space_group_name_H-M   'P 1'
#
loop_
_entity.id
_entity.type
_entity.pdbx_description
1 polymer ?
#
loop_
_entity_poly.entity_id
_entity_poly.type
_entity_poly.pdbx_seq_one_letter_code
_entity_poly.pdbx_strand_id
1 'polypeptide(L)'
;LMHQGSTLPGDVLLITAFISYVGCFTKTYRQDLLNKQWLPAVKTLEPPIPTTDGLDVLTLLTNDTQIAKWNNEGLPNDRMSTENATILSNSDRWPLMIDPQ
;
A
#
# COMPACT_ATOMS: atom_id res chain seq x y z
N LEU A 1 8.33 -20.41 1.69
CA LEU A 1 9.64 -19.73 1.58
C LEU A 1 10.09 -19.55 0.12
N MET A 2 10.26 -20.60 -0.70
CA MET A 2 10.69 -20.43 -2.11
C MET A 2 9.70 -19.64 -3.00
N HIS A 3 8.38 -19.77 -2.78
CA HIS A 3 7.37 -19.06 -3.58
C HIS A 3 7.28 -17.54 -3.27
N GLN A 4 7.56 -17.15 -2.03
CA GLN A 4 7.66 -15.73 -1.65
C GLN A 4 8.89 -15.05 -2.28
N GLY A 5 10.00 -15.78 -2.47
CA GLY A 5 11.20 -15.22 -3.07
C GLY A 5 11.00 -14.73 -4.51
N SER A 6 10.12 -15.37 -5.28
CA SER A 6 9.84 -14.98 -6.67
C SER A 6 8.86 -13.82 -6.81
N THR A 7 7.89 -13.67 -5.90
CA THR A 7 6.88 -12.60 -5.95
C THR A 7 7.31 -11.33 -5.23
N LEU A 8 8.25 -11.44 -4.28
CA LEU A 8 8.70 -10.33 -3.45
C LEU A 8 9.13 -9.09 -4.26
N PRO A 9 9.91 -9.19 -5.37
CA PRO A 9 10.26 -8.00 -6.15
C PRO A 9 9.05 -7.27 -6.74
N GLY A 10 8.05 -8.02 -7.24
CA GLY A 10 6.82 -7.45 -7.78
C GLY A 10 5.93 -6.84 -6.70
N ASP A 11 5.85 -7.50 -5.54
CA ASP A 11 5.09 -7.00 -4.39
C ASP A 11 5.71 -5.69 -3.87
N VAL A 12 7.04 -5.66 -3.71
CA VAL A 12 7.79 -4.45 -3.30
C VAL A 12 7.60 -3.33 -4.32
N LEU A 13 7.64 -3.62 -5.62
CA LEU A 13 7.41 -2.63 -6.67
C LEU A 13 6.03 -1.96 -6.52
N LEU A 14 4.96 -2.76 -6.36
CA LEU A 14 3.60 -2.23 -6.22
C LEU A 14 3.43 -1.43 -4.94
N ILE A 15 4.00 -1.90 -3.84
CA ILE A 15 3.89 -1.25 -2.52
C ILE A 15 4.66 0.06 -2.49
N THR A 16 5.89 0.09 -3.00
CA THR A 16 6.70 1.30 -3.07
C THR A 16 6.04 2.34 -3.98
N ALA A 17 5.47 1.93 -5.11
CA ALA A 17 4.66 2.81 -5.95
C ALA A 17 3.44 3.36 -5.19
N PHE A 18 2.76 2.51 -4.42
CA PHE A 18 1.59 2.92 -3.63
C PHE A 18 1.95 4.02 -2.62
N ILE A 19 2.94 3.79 -1.76
CA ILE A 19 3.32 4.78 -0.73
C ILE A 19 3.91 6.05 -1.33
N SER A 20 4.59 5.96 -2.48
CA SER A 20 5.26 7.11 -3.09
C SER A 20 4.30 8.04 -3.83
N TYR A 21 3.26 7.49 -4.48
CA TYR A 21 2.43 8.25 -5.41
C TYR A 21 0.96 8.39 -4.99
N VAL A 22 0.46 7.52 -4.10
CA VAL A 22 -0.99 7.37 -3.93
C VAL A 22 -1.56 8.22 -2.81
N GLY A 23 -0.71 8.73 -1.91
CA GLY A 23 -1.12 9.46 -0.71
C GLY A 23 -2.06 10.64 -0.97
N CYS A 24 -1.93 11.34 -2.10
CA CYS A 24 -2.76 12.51 -2.43
C CYS A 24 -4.13 12.18 -3.06
N PHE A 25 -4.42 10.91 -3.36
CA PHE A 25 -5.65 10.54 -4.06
C PHE A 25 -6.75 10.03 -3.12
N THR A 26 -7.99 10.11 -3.60
CA THR A 26 -9.18 9.60 -2.92
C THR A 26 -9.21 8.07 -2.93
N LYS A 27 -9.84 7.46 -1.92
CA LYS A 27 -9.95 5.99 -1.75
C LYS A 27 -10.32 5.25 -3.04
N THR A 28 -11.35 5.69 -3.75
CA THR A 28 -11.80 5.05 -5.00
C THR A 28 -10.70 5.11 -6.08
N TYR A 29 -10.03 6.25 -6.21
CA TYR A 29 -8.95 6.40 -7.18
C TYR A 29 -7.74 5.52 -6.81
N ARG A 30 -7.40 5.40 -5.52
CA ARG A 30 -6.34 4.47 -5.05
C ARG A 30 -6.63 3.03 -5.49
N GLN A 31 -7.87 2.59 -5.29
CA GLN A 31 -8.32 1.23 -5.66
C GLN A 31 -8.31 1.02 -7.17
N ASP A 32 -8.74 2.00 -7.96
CA ASP A 32 -8.75 1.91 -9.41
C ASP A 32 -7.32 1.87 -9.98
N LEU A 33 -6.43 2.72 -9.47
CA LEU A 33 -5.03 2.76 -9.86
C LEU A 33 -4.35 1.41 -9.62
N LEU A 34 -4.53 0.83 -8.42
CA LEU A 34 -3.92 -0.45 -8.06
C LEU A 34 -4.53 -1.62 -8.86
N ASN A 35 -5.86 -1.77 -8.82
CA ASN A 35 -6.53 -2.98 -9.30
C ASN A 35 -6.83 -2.96 -10.80
N LYS A 36 -7.08 -1.79 -11.40
CA LYS A 36 -7.47 -1.67 -12.81
C LYS A 36 -6.32 -1.24 -13.71
N GLN A 37 -5.25 -0.66 -13.16
CA GLN A 37 -4.12 -0.18 -13.96
C GLN A 37 -2.81 -0.91 -13.63
N TRP A 38 -2.31 -0.78 -12.41
CA TRP A 38 -0.97 -1.27 -12.06
C TRP A 38 -0.87 -2.79 -12.04
N LEU A 39 -1.75 -3.48 -11.30
CA LEU A 39 -1.75 -4.95 -11.26
C LEU A 39 -1.90 -5.58 -12.65
N PRO A 40 -2.87 -5.15 -13.48
CA PRO A 40 -2.96 -5.64 -14.87
C PRO A 40 -1.70 -5.35 -15.67
N ALA A 41 -1.18 -4.12 -15.62
CA ALA A 41 0.01 -3.74 -16.39
C ALA A 41 1.21 -4.64 -16.06
N VAL A 42 1.50 -4.85 -14.77
CA VAL A 42 2.60 -5.68 -14.27
C VAL A 42 2.42 -7.15 -14.70
N LYS A 43 1.19 -7.67 -14.69
CA LYS A 43 0.87 -9.04 -15.12
C LYS A 43 0.94 -9.23 -16.65
N THR A 44 0.75 -8.18 -17.44
CA THR A 44 0.77 -8.24 -18.92
C THR A 44 2.14 -7.95 -19.55
N LEU A 45 3.17 -7.66 -18.75
CA LEU A 45 4.53 -7.50 -19.26
C LEU A 45 5.09 -8.80 -19.82
N GLU A 46 6.07 -8.70 -20.71
CA GLU A 46 6.82 -9.85 -21.25
C GLU A 46 8.33 -9.67 -20.97
N PRO A 47 8.92 -10.47 -20.05
CA PRO A 47 8.27 -11.48 -19.21
C PRO A 47 7.38 -10.85 -18.10
N PRO A 48 6.34 -11.57 -17.64
CA PRO A 48 5.48 -11.08 -16.57
C PRO A 48 6.25 -10.99 -15.26
N ILE A 49 5.96 -9.95 -14.47
CA ILE A 49 6.53 -9.80 -13.14
C ILE A 49 5.65 -10.58 -12.15
N PRO A 50 6.18 -11.59 -11.43
CA PRO A 50 5.40 -12.33 -10.46
C PRO A 50 4.99 -11.43 -9.27
N THR A 51 3.74 -11.54 -8.86
CA THR A 51 3.16 -10.82 -7.72
C THR A 51 2.26 -11.77 -6.93
N THR A 52 2.13 -11.54 -5.63
CA THR A 52 1.18 -12.29 -4.79
C THR A 52 -0.25 -11.99 -5.23
N ASP A 53 -1.05 -13.03 -5.47
CA ASP A 53 -2.46 -12.85 -5.78
C ASP A 53 -3.21 -12.33 -4.55
N GLY A 54 -4.02 -11.27 -4.75
CA GLY A 54 -4.72 -10.60 -3.66
C GLY A 54 -3.78 -9.81 -2.73
N LEU A 55 -2.62 -9.36 -3.23
CA LEU A 55 -1.69 -8.51 -2.49
C LEU A 55 -2.42 -7.34 -1.82
N ASP A 56 -2.39 -7.30 -0.49
CA ASP A 56 -2.78 -6.12 0.27
C ASP A 56 -1.53 -5.29 0.56
N VAL A 57 -1.47 -4.10 -0.04
CA VAL A 57 -0.36 -3.16 0.08
C VAL A 57 -0.03 -2.77 1.52
N LEU A 58 -0.98 -2.92 2.45
CA LEU A 58 -0.76 -2.66 3.87
C LEU A 58 0.03 -3.79 4.56
N THR A 59 -0.18 -5.04 4.17
CA THR A 59 0.31 -6.22 4.92
C THR A 59 1.83 -6.36 4.98
N LEU A 60 2.55 -5.70 4.07
CA LEU A 60 4.02 -5.71 4.06
C LEU A 60 4.65 -4.51 4.79
N LEU A 61 3.89 -3.44 5.06
CA LEU A 61 4.38 -2.21 5.68
C LEU A 61 3.86 -1.98 7.11
N THR A 62 2.87 -2.77 7.50
CA THR A 62 2.21 -2.69 8.80
C THR A 62 1.71 -4.08 9.20
N ASN A 63 1.47 -4.27 10.49
CA ASN A 63 0.91 -5.48 11.08
C ASN A 63 -0.22 -5.13 12.05
N ASP A 64 -1.03 -6.12 12.41
CA ASP A 64 -2.18 -5.93 13.29
C ASP A 64 -1.83 -5.31 14.65
N THR A 65 -0.62 -5.58 15.15
CA THR A 65 -0.15 -5.00 16.42
C THR A 65 0.07 -3.49 16.29
N GLN A 66 0.64 -3.05 15.18
CA GLN A 66 0.87 -1.64 14.89
C GLN A 66 -0.44 -0.89 14.61
N ILE A 67 -1.37 -1.52 13.88
CA ILE A 67 -2.72 -0.97 13.64
C ILE A 67 -3.47 -0.82 14.96
N ALA A 68 -3.46 -1.86 15.81
CA ALA A 68 -4.10 -1.80 17.12
C ALA A 68 -3.51 -0.69 18.00
N LYS A 69 -2.19 -0.48 17.93
CA LYS A 69 -1.54 0.63 18.63
C LYS A 69 -2.06 1.99 18.13
N TRP A 70 -2.09 2.22 16.82
CA TRP A 70 -2.60 3.49 16.28
C TRP A 70 -4.06 3.73 16.63
N ASN A 71 -4.90 2.69 16.60
CA ASN A 71 -6.30 2.79 17.01
C ASN A 71 -6.44 3.18 18.49
N ASN A 72 -5.59 2.62 19.37
CA ASN A 72 -5.54 3.02 20.79
C ASN A 72 -5.03 4.47 20.97
N GLU A 73 -4.22 4.97 20.04
CA GLU A 73 -3.71 6.35 20.01
C GLU A 73 -4.68 7.33 19.31
N GLY A 74 -5.87 6.88 18.92
CA GLY A 74 -6.93 7.73 18.38
C GLY A 74 -7.04 7.76 16.85
N LEU A 75 -6.28 6.92 16.13
CA LEU A 75 -6.48 6.75 14.69
C LEU A 75 -7.87 6.16 14.42
N PRO A 76 -8.66 6.73 13.48
CA PRO A 76 -9.93 6.13 13.10
C PRO A 76 -9.75 4.72 12.53
N ASN A 77 -10.64 3.80 12.92
CA ASN A 77 -10.58 2.40 12.49
C ASN A 77 -11.19 2.20 11.08
N ASP A 78 -10.65 2.92 10.10
CA ASP A 78 -11.02 2.78 8.70
C ASP A 78 -9.78 2.59 7.82
N ARG A 79 -9.96 1.95 6.66
CA ARG A 79 -8.85 1.59 5.77
C ARG A 79 -8.06 2.80 5.28
N MET A 80 -8.71 3.95 5.04
CA MET A 80 -8.01 5.14 4.54
C MET A 80 -7.12 5.74 5.63
N SER A 81 -7.60 5.79 6.88
CA SER A 81 -6.79 6.18 8.03
C SER A 81 -5.58 5.25 8.24
N THR A 82 -5.77 3.94 8.14
CA THR A 82 -4.66 2.97 8.21
C THR A 82 -3.67 3.13 7.04
N GLU A 83 -4.16 3.34 5.82
CA GLU A 83 -3.31 3.63 4.65
C GLU A 83 -2.48 4.90 4.87
N ASN A 84 -3.11 5.99 5.35
CA ASN A 84 -2.42 7.23 5.65
C ASN A 84 -1.38 7.04 6.74
N ALA A 85 -1.72 6.40 7.87
CA ALA A 85 -0.77 6.09 8.94
C ALA A 85 0.43 5.25 8.46
N THR A 86 0.17 4.30 7.55
CA THR A 86 1.21 3.48 6.92
C THR A 86 2.14 4.33 6.06
N ILE A 87 1.59 5.21 5.22
CA ILE A 87 2.37 6.14 4.40
C ILE A 87 3.21 7.06 5.29
N LEU A 88 2.60 7.67 6.31
CA LEU A 88 3.27 8.58 7.24
C LEU A 88 4.44 7.88 7.97
N SER A 89 4.26 6.62 8.36
CA SER A 89 5.27 5.85 9.11
C SER A 89 6.41 5.32 8.24
N ASN A 90 6.22 5.25 6.91
CA ASN A 90 7.18 4.73 5.95
C ASN A 90 7.65 5.78 4.94
N SER A 91 7.40 7.07 5.19
CA SER A 91 7.85 8.17 4.34
C SER A 91 9.21 8.70 4.79
N ASP A 92 10.17 8.74 3.88
CA ASP A 92 11.48 9.35 4.15
C ASP A 92 11.43 10.88 4.25
N ARG A 93 10.42 11.51 3.63
CA ARG A 93 10.21 12.95 3.63
C ARG A 93 9.07 13.31 4.57
N TRP A 94 9.13 14.52 5.14
CA TRP A 94 8.03 15.09 5.91
C TRP A 94 6.76 15.17 5.04
N PRO A 95 5.72 14.39 5.37
CA PRO A 95 4.51 14.36 4.57
C PRO A 95 3.65 15.59 4.86
N LEU A 96 3.08 16.19 3.80
CA LEU A 96 2.05 17.21 3.95
C LEU A 96 0.72 16.50 4.22
N MET A 97 0.23 16.60 5.45
CA MET A 97 -1.08 16.09 5.84
C MET A 97 -2.15 17.12 5.49
N ILE A 98 -3.14 16.72 4.68
CA ILE A 98 -4.34 17.51 4.41
C ILE A 98 -5.49 16.78 5.08
N ASP A 99 -5.87 17.24 6.27
CA ASP A 99 -7.00 16.70 7.02
C ASP A 99 -8.06 17.79 7.19
N PRO A 100 -9.11 17.80 6.35
CA PRO A 100 -10.16 18.83 6.38
C PRO A 100 -11.26 18.54 7.41
N GLN A 101 -11.12 17.48 8.23
CA GLN A 101 -12.07 17.20 9.33
C GLN A 101 -12.15 18.35 10.34
#